data_AF-A0A087GMQ3-F1
#
_entry.id   AF-A0A087GMQ3-F1
#
_cell.length_a   1.000
_cell.length_b   1.000
_cell.length_c   1.000
_cell.angle_alpha   90.00
_cell.angle_beta   90.00
_cell.angle_gamma   90.00
#
_symmetry.space_group_name_H-M   'P 1'
#
loop_
_entity.id
_entity.type
_entity.pdbx_description
1 polymer ?
#
loop_
_entity_poly.entity_id
_entity_poly.type
_entity_poly.pdbx_seq_one_letter_code
_entity_poly.pdbx_strand_id
1 'polypeptide(L)'
;MTETAPEEMTVMETETERQKKLEEALEAKSLRRIISAYLNYPEASEEDLKKWERSYRKLSPTHKALVPHYPMKFQKLKRCISMNSYFIFNMLQAFEPPIDLSQDLDGCEDSNLDCTPDEKYRLDERHDSSCQPALTNSCTYQEESKHMREPIAGVLSIEEPQRKEAHDHSPKNCSADTRINDQMCDCDGSQLNHDHGSVSFSSHDWLDSSLQTHVPLVDVDKVRCIIRNIVRDWAAEGQRERDQCYKPILEELDSLFPDRQKGSTPPACLVPGAGLGRLALEISCLGFISQGNEFSYYMMICSSFILNYSQVPGEWTIYPWIHSNCNSLSDNDQLRPVSIPDIHPASAGITEGFSMCGGDFVEVYNESSQTGMWDAVVTCFFIDTAHNIIEYIETISKILKDGGVWINLGPLLYHFADTYGHENEMSIELSLEDVKRVASHYGFEIEKERTIETTYTTNSRAMMQNRYFAAFWTMRKKCAK
;
A
#
# COMPACT_ATOMS: atom_id res chain seq x y z
N MET A 1 -60.91 7.63 9.14
CA MET A 1 -60.18 6.39 9.50
C MET A 1 -59.54 5.90 8.23
N THR A 2 -58.28 6.27 8.03
CA THR A 2 -57.43 5.84 6.92
C THR A 2 -56.18 5.30 7.57
N GLU A 3 -56.21 4.00 7.88
CA GLU A 3 -55.04 3.19 8.23
C GLU A 3 -54.46 2.66 6.91
N THR A 4 -53.45 3.36 6.40
CA THR A 4 -52.57 2.90 5.30
C THR A 4 -51.17 3.43 5.61
N ALA A 5 -50.55 2.86 6.65
CA ALA A 5 -49.20 3.23 7.10
C ALA A 5 -48.30 2.05 7.54
N PRO A 6 -48.81 0.83 7.90
CA PRO A 6 -47.89 -0.23 8.36
C PRO A 6 -47.20 -1.02 7.25
N GLU A 7 -47.76 -1.13 6.03
CA GLU A 7 -47.17 -1.98 4.97
C GLU A 7 -45.95 -1.34 4.28
N GLU A 8 -45.96 -0.02 4.01
CA GLU A 8 -44.82 0.67 3.36
C GLU A 8 -43.57 0.68 4.26
N MET A 9 -43.74 0.80 5.58
CA MET A 9 -42.64 0.82 6.54
C MET A 9 -41.96 -0.56 6.64
N THR A 10 -42.74 -1.65 6.63
CA THR A 10 -42.20 -3.02 6.64
C THR A 10 -41.48 -3.41 5.34
N VAL A 11 -41.94 -2.91 4.19
CA VAL A 11 -41.28 -3.19 2.90
C VAL A 11 -39.94 -2.47 2.79
N MET A 12 -39.85 -1.20 3.20
CA MET A 12 -38.58 -0.46 3.22
C MET A 12 -37.57 -1.03 4.22
N GLU A 13 -38.00 -1.53 5.38
CA GLU A 13 -37.13 -2.24 6.32
C GLU A 13 -36.57 -3.54 5.73
N THR A 14 -37.38 -4.29 4.97
CA THR A 14 -36.90 -5.51 4.28
C THR A 14 -35.96 -5.23 3.11
N GLU A 15 -36.13 -4.11 2.41
CA GLU A 15 -35.27 -3.71 1.30
C GLU A 15 -33.90 -3.20 1.79
N THR A 16 -33.88 -2.42 2.88
CA THR A 16 -32.65 -1.95 3.53
C THR A 16 -31.82 -3.11 4.08
N GLU A 17 -32.48 -4.08 4.74
CA GLU A 17 -31.82 -5.29 5.25
C GLU A 17 -31.27 -6.16 4.10
N ARG A 18 -31.99 -6.24 2.97
CA ARG A 18 -31.52 -6.97 1.78
C ARG A 18 -30.32 -6.29 1.15
N GLN A 19 -30.31 -4.97 1.07
CA GLN A 19 -29.20 -4.18 0.55
C GLN A 19 -27.95 -4.35 1.41
N LYS A 20 -28.08 -4.28 2.73
CA LYS A 20 -26.97 -4.51 3.66
C LYS A 20 -26.36 -5.91 3.51
N LYS A 21 -27.20 -6.94 3.38
CA LYS A 21 -26.71 -8.32 3.14
C LYS A 21 -25.97 -8.46 1.81
N LEU A 22 -26.42 -7.74 0.78
CA LEU A 22 -25.73 -7.72 -0.50
C LEU A 22 -24.37 -7.03 -0.39
N GLU A 23 -24.27 -5.91 0.32
CA GLU A 23 -23.02 -5.20 0.58
C GLU A 23 -22.03 -6.07 1.37
N GLU A 24 -22.47 -6.71 2.46
CA GLU A 24 -21.65 -7.65 3.23
C GLU A 24 -21.15 -8.82 2.37
N ALA A 25 -22.00 -9.36 1.49
CA ALA A 25 -21.60 -10.44 0.58
C ALA A 25 -20.60 -10.00 -0.49
N LEU A 26 -20.75 -8.78 -1.04
CA LEU A 26 -19.81 -8.20 -1.98
C LEU A 26 -18.46 -7.90 -1.32
N GLU A 27 -18.49 -7.40 -0.09
CA GLU A 27 -17.30 -7.18 0.73
C GLU A 27 -16.58 -8.50 1.02
N ALA A 28 -17.31 -9.56 1.41
CA ALA A 28 -16.75 -10.89 1.63
C ALA A 28 -16.12 -11.46 0.36
N LYS A 29 -16.77 -11.27 -0.79
CA LYS A 29 -16.22 -11.67 -2.09
C LYS A 29 -14.94 -10.91 -2.43
N SER A 30 -14.90 -9.59 -2.19
CA SER A 30 -13.71 -8.76 -2.38
C SER A 30 -12.57 -9.21 -1.46
N LEU A 31 -12.84 -9.39 -0.17
CA LEU A 31 -11.86 -9.85 0.81
C LEU A 31 -11.29 -11.23 0.46
N ARG A 32 -12.13 -12.19 0.04
CA ARG A 32 -11.65 -13.50 -0.46
C ARG A 32 -10.70 -13.35 -1.65
N ARG A 33 -11.01 -12.47 -2.60
CA ARG A 33 -10.14 -12.18 -3.75
C ARG A 33 -8.78 -11.62 -3.32
N ILE A 34 -8.77 -10.71 -2.34
CA ILE A 34 -7.55 -10.09 -1.79
C ILE A 34 -6.69 -11.11 -1.05
N ILE A 35 -7.31 -11.96 -0.23
CA ILE A 35 -6.62 -13.08 0.44
C ILE A 35 -6.02 -14.02 -0.61
N SER A 36 -6.79 -14.39 -1.64
CA SER A 36 -6.27 -15.18 -2.76
C SER A 36 -5.07 -14.49 -3.44
N ALA A 37 -5.08 -13.17 -3.61
CA ALA A 37 -3.95 -12.44 -4.17
C ALA A 37 -2.68 -12.54 -3.33
N TYR A 38 -2.79 -12.44 -2.00
CA TYR A 38 -1.67 -12.70 -1.10
C TYR A 38 -1.17 -14.15 -1.20
N LEU A 39 -2.09 -15.12 -1.23
CA LEU A 39 -1.73 -16.54 -1.35
C LEU A 39 -1.08 -16.90 -2.70
N ASN A 40 -1.42 -16.19 -3.78
CA ASN A 40 -0.87 -16.38 -5.13
C ASN A 40 0.47 -15.65 -5.36
N TYR A 41 0.91 -14.77 -4.43
CA TYR A 41 2.20 -14.09 -4.50
C TYR A 41 3.42 -14.98 -4.83
N PRO A 42 3.64 -16.14 -4.15
CA PRO A 42 4.76 -17.02 -4.45
C PRO A 42 4.75 -17.51 -5.90
N GLU A 43 3.61 -18.02 -6.37
CA GLU A 43 3.50 -18.59 -7.71
C GLU A 43 3.75 -17.52 -8.78
N ALA A 44 3.07 -16.38 -8.71
CA ALA A 44 3.26 -15.28 -9.65
C ALA A 44 4.71 -14.75 -9.67
N SER A 45 5.34 -14.65 -8.49
CA SER A 45 6.75 -14.22 -8.40
C SER A 45 7.71 -15.27 -8.97
N GLU A 46 7.41 -16.56 -8.82
CA GLU A 46 8.18 -17.63 -9.46
C GLU A 46 7.98 -17.68 -10.98
N GLU A 47 6.83 -17.26 -11.52
CA GLU A 47 6.60 -17.17 -12.96
C GLU A 47 7.53 -16.15 -13.64
N ASP A 48 7.71 -14.98 -13.01
CA ASP A 48 8.68 -13.98 -13.46
C ASP A 48 10.12 -14.53 -13.44
N LEU A 49 10.48 -15.26 -12.38
CA LEU A 49 11.77 -15.93 -12.30
C LEU A 49 11.95 -16.98 -13.42
N LYS A 50 10.92 -17.82 -13.65
CA LYS A 50 10.92 -18.81 -14.75
C LYS A 50 11.05 -18.13 -16.12
N LYS A 51 10.44 -16.95 -16.31
CA LYS A 51 10.61 -16.13 -17.53
C LYS A 51 12.07 -15.69 -17.69
N TRP A 52 12.72 -15.17 -16.64
CA TRP A 52 14.12 -14.77 -16.70
C TRP A 52 15.07 -15.94 -16.93
N GLU A 53 14.84 -17.08 -16.27
CA GLU A 53 15.61 -18.30 -16.51
C GLU A 53 15.48 -18.80 -17.95
N ARG A 54 14.26 -18.79 -18.52
CA ARG A 54 14.03 -19.15 -19.93
C ARG A 54 14.82 -18.25 -20.86
N SER A 55 14.85 -16.94 -20.61
CA SER A 55 15.65 -15.99 -21.39
C SER A 55 17.15 -16.27 -21.27
N TYR A 56 17.65 -16.55 -20.07
CA TYR A 56 19.05 -16.94 -19.86
C TYR A 56 19.40 -18.25 -20.59
N ARG A 57 18.52 -19.26 -20.58
CA ARG A 57 18.74 -20.54 -21.27
C ARG A 57 18.91 -20.37 -22.78
N LYS A 58 18.27 -19.37 -23.39
CA LYS A 58 18.39 -19.02 -24.82
C LYS A 58 19.76 -18.43 -25.20
N LEU A 59 20.57 -17.99 -24.23
CA LEU A 59 21.91 -17.46 -24.52
C LEU A 59 22.86 -18.55 -25.07
N SER A 60 23.76 -18.14 -25.96
CA SER A 60 24.85 -18.99 -26.46
C SER A 60 25.82 -19.37 -25.31
N PRO A 61 26.60 -20.46 -25.45
CA PRO A 61 27.61 -20.82 -24.44
C PRO A 61 28.60 -19.67 -24.16
N THR A 62 29.03 -18.95 -25.20
CA THR A 62 29.94 -17.81 -25.07
C THR A 62 29.33 -16.67 -24.26
N HIS A 63 28.05 -16.35 -24.48
CA HIS A 63 27.37 -15.31 -23.69
C HIS A 63 27.14 -15.76 -22.24
N LYS A 64 26.78 -17.03 -22.01
CA LYS A 64 26.64 -17.57 -20.64
C LYS A 64 27.96 -17.49 -19.86
N ALA A 65 29.10 -17.70 -20.52
CA ALA A 65 30.42 -17.56 -19.91
C ALA A 65 30.75 -16.12 -19.45
N LEU A 66 30.09 -15.10 -20.02
CA LEU A 66 30.24 -13.70 -19.58
C LEU A 66 29.43 -13.36 -18.32
N VAL A 67 28.39 -14.14 -18.02
CA VAL A 67 27.50 -13.95 -16.86
C VAL A 67 27.34 -15.24 -16.05
N PRO A 68 28.45 -15.86 -15.59
CA PRO A 68 28.42 -17.18 -14.97
C PRO A 68 27.70 -17.21 -13.61
N HIS A 69 27.45 -16.04 -13.01
CA HIS A 69 26.79 -15.88 -11.71
C HIS A 69 25.25 -15.94 -11.79
N TYR A 70 24.65 -15.86 -12.98
CA TYR A 70 23.18 -15.80 -13.14
C TYR A 70 22.43 -17.00 -12.54
N PRO A 71 22.88 -18.27 -12.71
CA PRO A 71 22.23 -19.40 -12.04
C PRO A 71 22.17 -19.24 -10.52
N MET A 72 23.24 -18.72 -9.90
CA MET A 72 23.27 -18.44 -8.46
C MET A 72 22.35 -17.26 -8.11
N LYS A 73 22.28 -16.23 -8.96
CA LYS A 73 21.32 -15.11 -8.80
C LYS A 73 19.88 -15.62 -8.76
N PHE A 74 19.49 -16.51 -9.67
CA PHE A 74 18.14 -17.09 -9.70
C PHE A 74 17.83 -17.92 -8.45
N GLN A 75 18.79 -18.68 -7.94
CA GLN A 75 18.64 -19.39 -6.66
C GLN A 75 18.44 -18.43 -5.48
N LYS A 76 19.17 -17.31 -5.45
CA LYS A 76 18.99 -16.28 -4.42
C LYS A 76 17.61 -15.62 -4.53
N LEU A 77 17.17 -15.26 -5.73
CA LEU A 77 15.83 -14.71 -5.96
C LEU A 77 14.74 -15.66 -5.45
N LYS A 78 14.86 -16.96 -5.73
CA LYS A 78 13.92 -17.97 -5.21
C LYS A 78 13.85 -17.96 -3.68
N ARG A 79 14.99 -17.86 -2.99
CA ARG A 79 15.03 -17.74 -1.52
C ARG A 79 14.36 -16.46 -1.04
N CYS A 80 14.60 -15.33 -1.71
CA CYS A 80 13.96 -14.06 -1.38
C CYS A 80 12.43 -14.13 -1.53
N ILE A 81 11.93 -14.78 -2.59
CA ILE A 81 10.49 -15.03 -2.76
C ILE A 81 9.96 -15.84 -1.57
N SER A 82 10.62 -16.93 -1.19
CA SER A 82 10.21 -17.74 -0.03
C SER A 82 10.18 -16.96 1.28
N MET A 83 11.12 -16.03 1.50
CA MET A 83 11.12 -15.18 2.69
C MET A 83 9.96 -14.18 2.69
N ASN A 84 9.64 -13.57 1.55
CA ASN A 84 8.46 -12.71 1.43
C ASN A 84 7.17 -13.51 1.63
N SER A 85 7.07 -14.72 1.06
CA SER A 85 5.92 -15.61 1.25
C SER A 85 5.76 -16.02 2.71
N TYR A 86 6.86 -16.28 3.43
CA TYR A 86 6.82 -16.57 4.86
C TYR A 86 6.25 -15.40 5.66
N PHE A 87 6.70 -14.17 5.39
CA PHE A 87 6.12 -12.97 6.01
C PHE A 87 4.62 -12.84 5.71
N ILE A 88 4.22 -12.94 4.43
CA ILE A 88 2.81 -12.86 4.01
C ILE A 88 1.95 -13.91 4.70
N PHE A 89 2.44 -15.15 4.81
CA PHE A 89 1.69 -16.22 5.43
C PHE A 89 1.47 -15.99 6.93
N ASN A 90 2.49 -15.53 7.67
CA ASN A 90 2.32 -15.17 9.09
C ASN A 90 1.34 -14.00 9.27
N MET A 91 1.40 -13.02 8.37
CA MET A 91 0.46 -11.90 8.34
C MET A 91 -0.98 -12.38 8.12
N LEU A 92 -1.21 -13.29 7.17
CA LEU A 92 -2.53 -13.85 6.92
C LEU A 92 -3.00 -14.75 8.09
N GLN A 93 -2.11 -15.52 8.72
CA GLN A 93 -2.46 -16.34 9.89
C GLN A 93 -2.90 -15.50 11.11
N ALA A 94 -2.35 -14.30 11.25
CA ALA A 94 -2.73 -13.37 12.32
C ALA A 94 -3.96 -12.52 11.96
N PHE A 95 -4.44 -12.58 10.72
CA PHE A 95 -5.58 -11.78 10.27
C PHE A 95 -6.89 -12.45 10.68
N GLU A 96 -7.70 -11.71 11.42
CA GLU A 96 -9.07 -12.08 11.76
C GLU A 96 -10.02 -11.26 10.87
N PRO A 97 -10.67 -11.86 9.86
CA PRO A 97 -11.61 -11.17 9.00
C PRO A 97 -12.74 -10.50 9.82
N PRO A 98 -13.09 -9.24 9.54
CA PRO A 98 -14.18 -8.55 10.24
C PRO A 98 -15.57 -9.07 9.85
N ILE A 99 -15.64 -9.90 8.80
CA ILE A 99 -16.86 -10.43 8.20
C ILE A 99 -16.74 -11.95 8.02
N ASP A 100 -17.88 -12.63 8.04
CA ASP A 100 -17.96 -14.08 7.88
C ASP A 100 -17.70 -14.49 6.41
N LEU A 101 -16.52 -15.07 6.17
CA LEU A 101 -16.11 -15.51 4.84
C LEU A 101 -16.72 -16.86 4.42
N SER A 102 -17.47 -17.54 5.30
CA SER A 102 -18.10 -18.84 4.99
C SER A 102 -19.35 -18.72 4.12
N GLN A 103 -19.89 -17.51 3.95
CA GLN A 103 -21.08 -17.27 3.16
C GLN A 103 -20.71 -17.13 1.67
N ASP A 104 -21.14 -18.12 0.89
CA ASP A 104 -21.17 -18.05 -0.57
C ASP A 104 -22.53 -17.51 -1.04
N LEU A 105 -22.52 -16.69 -2.10
CA LEU A 105 -23.73 -16.31 -2.83
C LEU A 105 -24.21 -17.48 -3.70
N ASP A 106 -24.51 -18.62 -3.08
CA ASP A 106 -25.17 -19.74 -3.74
C ASP A 106 -26.68 -19.47 -3.77
N GLY A 107 -27.16 -18.76 -4.80
CA GLY A 107 -28.60 -18.59 -4.99
C GLY A 107 -29.12 -17.48 -5.90
N CYS A 108 -28.35 -16.95 -6.84
CA CYS A 108 -28.91 -16.02 -7.84
C CYS A 108 -28.31 -16.22 -9.23
N GLU A 109 -28.38 -17.45 -9.74
CA GLU A 109 -28.55 -17.67 -11.18
C GLU A 109 -30.05 -17.83 -11.45
N ASP A 110 -30.82 -16.75 -11.36
CA ASP A 110 -32.16 -16.72 -11.95
C ASP A 110 -32.11 -15.79 -13.16
N SER A 111 -32.10 -16.44 -14.33
CA SER A 111 -32.22 -15.83 -15.64
C SER A 111 -33.45 -14.91 -15.75
N ASN A 112 -33.21 -13.69 -16.23
CA ASN A 112 -34.13 -12.59 -16.61
C ASN A 112 -34.31 -11.47 -15.58
N LEU A 113 -33.36 -10.53 -15.57
CA LEU A 113 -33.61 -9.11 -15.33
C LEU A 113 -32.59 -8.29 -16.14
N ASP A 114 -32.93 -8.03 -17.40
CA ASP A 114 -32.43 -6.88 -18.15
C ASP A 114 -32.94 -5.62 -17.45
N CYS A 115 -32.09 -5.01 -16.61
CA CYS A 115 -32.00 -3.58 -16.29
C CYS A 115 -30.92 -3.39 -15.21
N THR A 116 -29.79 -2.81 -15.61
CA THR A 116 -28.75 -2.18 -14.76
C THR A 116 -29.35 -1.35 -13.61
N PRO A 117 -28.70 -1.29 -12.41
CA PRO A 117 -27.38 -0.70 -12.26
C PRO A 117 -26.37 -1.63 -11.58
N ASP A 118 -25.54 -2.27 -12.40
CA ASP A 118 -24.41 -3.12 -11.99
C ASP A 118 -23.11 -2.29 -11.74
N GLU A 119 -23.25 -0.98 -11.53
CA GLU A 119 -22.15 -0.01 -11.64
C GLU A 119 -21.69 0.63 -10.33
N LYS A 120 -22.42 0.45 -9.21
CA LYS A 120 -22.08 1.17 -7.96
C LYS A 120 -21.12 0.46 -7.01
N TYR A 121 -20.91 -0.86 -7.15
CA TYR A 121 -20.20 -1.64 -6.12
C TYR A 121 -19.24 -2.68 -6.71
N ARG A 122 -18.47 -2.29 -7.73
CA ARG A 122 -17.23 -3.02 -8.09
C ARG A 122 -16.11 -2.62 -7.14
N LEU A 123 -16.27 -3.01 -5.87
CA LEU A 123 -15.21 -2.94 -4.87
C LEU A 123 -13.95 -3.64 -5.42
N ASP A 124 -12.87 -2.88 -5.52
CA ASP A 124 -11.49 -3.36 -5.66
C ASP A 124 -11.02 -3.83 -7.05
N GLU A 125 -11.79 -3.67 -8.14
CA GLU A 125 -11.37 -4.28 -9.42
C GLU A 125 -10.08 -3.72 -10.02
N ARG A 126 -9.72 -2.45 -9.77
CA ARG A 126 -8.56 -1.79 -10.40
C ARG A 126 -7.97 -0.64 -9.56
N HIS A 127 -7.54 -0.92 -8.33
CA HIS A 127 -6.62 0.00 -7.65
C HIS A 127 -5.20 -0.18 -8.23
N ASP A 128 -4.86 0.61 -9.25
CA ASP A 128 -3.45 0.83 -9.58
C ASP A 128 -2.89 1.72 -8.46
N SER A 129 -2.14 1.13 -7.55
CA SER A 129 -1.48 1.92 -6.50
C SER A 129 -0.67 3.02 -7.19
N SER A 130 -0.53 4.20 -6.58
CA SER A 130 0.37 5.29 -7.00
C SER A 130 1.81 4.87 -7.35
N CYS A 131 2.19 3.62 -7.04
CA CYS A 131 3.23 2.90 -7.74
C CYS A 131 2.81 2.56 -9.19
N GLN A 132 2.74 3.54 -10.09
CA GLN A 132 2.80 3.19 -11.51
C GLN A 132 4.04 2.31 -11.72
N PRO A 133 3.91 1.13 -12.35
CA PRO A 133 5.09 0.44 -12.84
C PRO A 133 5.81 1.48 -13.68
N ALA A 134 7.12 1.67 -13.43
CA ALA A 134 7.95 2.47 -14.31
C ALA A 134 7.50 2.19 -15.73
N LEU A 135 7.13 3.24 -16.49
CA LEU A 135 6.87 3.15 -17.92
C LEU A 135 8.15 2.63 -18.60
N THR A 136 8.44 1.34 -18.42
CA THR A 136 9.18 0.55 -19.37
C THR A 136 8.16 0.35 -20.46
N ASN A 137 8.08 1.34 -21.36
CA ASN A 137 7.62 1.10 -22.71
C ASN A 137 8.33 -0.18 -23.14
N SER A 138 7.59 -1.29 -23.14
CA SER A 138 7.97 -2.43 -23.95
C SER A 138 8.02 -1.85 -25.36
N CYS A 139 9.23 -1.76 -25.93
CA CYS A 139 9.38 -1.42 -27.33
C CYS A 139 8.75 -2.55 -28.15
N THR A 140 7.43 -2.53 -28.30
CA THR A 140 6.74 -3.13 -29.42
C THR A 140 7.02 -2.23 -30.62
N TYR A 141 8.10 -2.54 -31.33
CA TYR A 141 8.31 -2.07 -32.69
C TYR A 141 7.08 -2.50 -33.51
N GLN A 142 6.21 -1.55 -33.83
CA GLN A 142 5.38 -1.67 -35.03
C GLN A 142 6.26 -1.25 -36.21
N GLU A 143 6.53 -2.20 -37.09
CA GLU A 143 7.07 -1.93 -38.43
C GLU A 143 6.10 -0.99 -39.15
N GLU A 144 6.57 0.18 -39.60
CA GLU A 144 6.21 0.65 -40.93
C GLU A 144 7.12 1.77 -41.49
N SER A 145 7.58 1.49 -42.70
CA SER A 145 8.04 2.40 -43.76
C SER A 145 9.46 2.99 -43.72
N LYS A 146 10.14 2.74 -44.84
CA LYS A 146 11.49 3.13 -45.22
C LYS A 146 11.55 4.61 -45.58
N HIS A 147 12.49 5.36 -45.02
CA HIS A 147 13.26 6.34 -45.79
C HIS A 147 14.65 6.60 -45.21
N MET A 148 15.65 6.41 -46.08
CA MET A 148 17.08 6.60 -45.84
C MET A 148 17.43 8.08 -45.63
N ARG A 149 18.29 8.38 -44.65
CA ARG A 149 19.30 9.44 -44.76
C ARG A 149 20.48 9.21 -43.81
N GLU A 150 21.67 9.39 -44.35
CA GLU A 150 23.00 9.07 -43.79
C GLU A 150 23.43 10.01 -42.64
N PRO A 151 24.39 9.58 -41.77
CA PRO A 151 24.90 10.40 -40.68
C PRO A 151 26.11 11.25 -41.10
N ILE A 152 26.11 12.52 -40.70
CA ILE A 152 27.27 13.40 -40.80
C ILE A 152 28.08 13.30 -39.49
N ALA A 153 29.35 12.89 -39.63
CA ALA A 153 30.34 12.85 -38.58
C ALA A 153 30.81 14.27 -38.19
N GLY A 154 30.92 14.54 -36.89
CA GLY A 154 31.51 15.75 -36.33
C GLY A 154 32.31 15.42 -35.08
N VAL A 155 33.61 15.24 -35.27
CA VAL A 155 34.65 15.13 -34.23
C VAL A 155 34.86 16.51 -33.61
N LEU A 156 34.88 16.63 -32.27
CA LEU A 156 35.64 17.66 -31.58
C LEU A 156 36.12 17.17 -30.20
N SER A 157 37.30 17.65 -29.85
CA SER A 157 38.31 17.07 -28.98
C SER A 157 38.18 17.41 -27.49
N ILE A 158 38.58 16.44 -26.67
CA ILE A 158 39.34 16.48 -25.39
C ILE A 158 39.55 17.85 -24.72
N GLU A 159 39.24 17.91 -23.42
CA GLU A 159 40.15 18.42 -22.38
C GLU A 159 39.78 17.90 -20.97
N GLU A 160 40.67 17.10 -20.37
CA GLU A 160 40.73 16.78 -18.93
C GLU A 160 41.59 17.83 -18.21
N PRO A 161 41.43 17.94 -16.87
CA PRO A 161 42.60 18.10 -16.02
C PRO A 161 42.66 17.08 -14.88
N GLN A 162 43.87 16.50 -14.77
CA GLN A 162 44.38 15.59 -13.76
C GLN A 162 44.31 16.11 -12.31
N ARG A 163 44.26 15.19 -11.32
CA ARG A 163 45.33 15.05 -10.30
C ARG A 163 45.14 13.87 -9.32
N LYS A 164 46.22 13.08 -9.24
CA LYS A 164 46.95 12.54 -8.07
C LYS A 164 46.43 11.30 -7.33
N GLU A 165 47.17 10.21 -7.56
CA GLU A 165 47.37 9.04 -6.70
C GLU A 165 48.13 9.36 -5.40
N ALA A 166 47.85 8.56 -4.36
CA ALA A 166 48.82 8.20 -3.32
C ALA A 166 48.51 6.78 -2.79
N HIS A 167 49.51 5.89 -2.88
CA HIS A 167 49.67 4.63 -2.13
C HIS A 167 49.84 4.94 -0.62
N ASP A 168 49.77 4.06 0.39
CA ASP A 168 50.06 2.63 0.54
C ASP A 168 49.58 2.17 1.96
N HIS A 169 49.62 0.86 2.21
CA HIS A 169 49.77 0.13 3.48
C HIS A 169 48.63 -0.78 3.94
N SER A 170 48.86 -2.07 3.71
CA SER A 170 48.37 -3.21 4.50
C SER A 170 49.28 -3.44 5.73
N PRO A 171 48.85 -4.24 6.73
CA PRO A 171 49.34 -5.62 6.76
C PRO A 171 48.36 -6.70 7.32
N LYS A 172 48.40 -7.87 6.64
CA LYS A 172 48.46 -9.28 7.09
C LYS A 172 47.73 -9.84 8.33
N ASN A 173 46.90 -10.85 8.04
CA ASN A 173 46.81 -12.23 8.57
C ASN A 173 46.81 -12.54 10.09
N CYS A 174 45.78 -13.30 10.51
CA CYS A 174 45.96 -14.56 11.27
C CYS A 174 44.77 -15.51 11.06
N SER A 175 45.09 -16.79 10.88
CA SER A 175 44.22 -17.95 10.62
C SER A 175 44.00 -18.80 11.88
N ALA A 176 42.83 -19.43 12.03
CA ALA A 176 42.62 -20.81 12.53
C ALA A 176 41.09 -21.08 12.55
N ASP A 177 40.51 -21.86 11.63
CA ASP A 177 40.42 -23.33 11.52
C ASP A 177 39.43 -24.06 12.47
N THR A 178 38.40 -24.61 11.81
CA THR A 178 37.72 -25.91 12.02
C THR A 178 36.88 -26.16 13.29
N ARG A 179 35.57 -26.45 13.13
CA ARG A 179 35.02 -27.83 13.09
C ARG A 179 33.51 -27.89 12.84
N ILE A 180 33.20 -28.78 11.90
CA ILE A 180 31.91 -29.32 11.49
C ILE A 180 31.45 -30.33 12.55
N ASN A 181 30.14 -30.44 12.79
CA ASN A 181 29.53 -31.70 13.19
C ASN A 181 28.10 -31.82 12.67
N ASP A 182 27.94 -32.62 11.62
CA ASP A 182 26.68 -33.23 11.19
C ASP A 182 26.27 -34.31 12.20
N GLN A 183 24.98 -34.41 12.52
CA GLN A 183 24.43 -35.61 13.13
C GLN A 183 23.04 -35.92 12.57
N MET A 184 23.01 -36.90 11.66
CA MET A 184 21.83 -37.69 11.28
C MET A 184 21.49 -38.68 12.40
N CYS A 185 20.20 -38.89 12.66
CA CYS A 185 19.67 -40.12 13.25
C CYS A 185 18.32 -40.47 12.59
N ASP A 186 18.26 -41.73 12.13
CA ASP A 186 17.19 -42.42 11.43
C ASP A 186 16.19 -43.13 12.38
N CYS A 187 14.96 -43.29 11.86
CA CYS A 187 13.98 -44.40 11.96
C CYS A 187 13.38 -44.89 13.31
N ASP A 188 12.04 -44.81 13.42
CA ASP A 188 11.02 -45.89 13.56
C ASP A 188 9.72 -45.25 14.13
N GLY A 189 8.48 -45.59 13.78
CA GLY A 189 7.92 -46.80 13.21
C GLY A 189 6.90 -47.44 14.16
N SER A 190 5.73 -46.82 14.41
CA SER A 190 4.59 -47.53 15.04
C SER A 190 3.23 -46.85 14.83
N GLN A 191 2.32 -47.57 14.17
CA GLN A 191 0.87 -47.32 14.05
C GLN A 191 0.15 -47.59 15.38
N LEU A 192 -0.83 -46.74 15.75
CA LEU A 192 -2.03 -47.14 16.49
C LEU A 192 -3.24 -46.30 16.04
N ASN A 193 -4.36 -46.99 15.85
CA ASN A 193 -5.63 -46.52 15.28
C ASN A 193 -6.54 -45.78 16.28
N HIS A 194 -7.32 -44.85 15.71
CA HIS A 194 -8.67 -44.37 16.04
C HIS A 194 -9.05 -44.08 17.50
N ASP A 195 -9.45 -42.83 17.76
CA ASP A 195 -10.72 -42.59 18.44
C ASP A 195 -11.40 -41.30 17.95
N HIS A 196 -12.73 -41.38 17.83
CA HIS A 196 -13.63 -40.31 17.38
C HIS A 196 -13.79 -39.23 18.46
N GLY A 197 -13.67 -37.96 18.08
CA GLY A 197 -14.12 -36.86 18.93
C GLY A 197 -13.79 -35.49 18.37
N SER A 198 -14.83 -34.74 18.00
CA SER A 198 -14.80 -33.29 17.76
C SER A 198 -13.86 -32.84 16.63
N VAL A 199 -14.40 -32.73 15.41
CA VAL A 199 -13.82 -31.83 14.40
C VAL A 199 -14.00 -30.41 14.94
N SER A 200 -12.97 -29.95 15.67
CA SER A 200 -12.70 -28.53 15.82
C SER A 200 -12.42 -28.03 14.40
N PHE A 201 -13.41 -27.39 13.77
CA PHE A 201 -13.16 -26.58 12.59
C PHE A 201 -12.05 -25.60 12.97
N SER A 202 -10.87 -25.77 12.38
CA SER A 202 -9.80 -24.81 12.58
C SER A 202 -10.29 -23.47 12.06
N SER A 203 -10.07 -22.40 12.82
CA SER A 203 -10.61 -21.05 12.57
C SER A 203 -10.21 -20.42 11.22
N HIS A 204 -9.52 -21.13 10.33
CA HIS A 204 -8.88 -20.63 9.12
C HIS A 204 -9.09 -21.56 7.90
N ASP A 205 -10.30 -22.08 7.69
CA ASP A 205 -10.60 -22.89 6.49
C ASP A 205 -10.30 -22.12 5.18
N TRP A 206 -10.39 -20.79 5.20
CA TRP A 206 -10.06 -19.90 4.07
C TRP A 206 -8.54 -19.78 3.76
N LEU A 207 -7.65 -20.32 4.60
CA LEU A 207 -6.22 -20.43 4.31
C LEU A 207 -5.87 -21.71 3.56
N ASP A 208 -6.83 -22.62 3.35
CA ASP A 208 -6.56 -23.85 2.61
C ASP A 208 -6.15 -23.52 1.17
N SER A 209 -4.97 -24.00 0.78
CA SER A 209 -4.45 -23.86 -0.58
C SER A 209 -5.36 -24.51 -1.62
N SER A 210 -6.23 -25.45 -1.21
CA SER A 210 -7.24 -26.06 -2.08
C SER A 210 -8.37 -25.10 -2.50
N LEU A 211 -8.57 -24.00 -1.78
CA LEU A 211 -9.55 -22.94 -2.08
C LEU A 211 -8.93 -21.77 -2.87
N GLN A 212 -7.67 -21.88 -3.29
CA GLN A 212 -7.00 -20.85 -4.09
C GLN A 212 -7.69 -20.69 -5.45
N THR A 213 -8.42 -19.60 -5.59
CA THR A 213 -8.90 -19.14 -6.88
C THR A 213 -7.76 -18.47 -7.65
N HIS A 214 -7.67 -18.74 -8.94
CA HIS A 214 -6.74 -18.03 -9.82
C HIS A 214 -7.15 -16.55 -9.87
N VAL A 215 -6.31 -15.67 -9.36
CA VAL A 215 -6.54 -14.23 -9.39
C VAL A 215 -5.84 -13.57 -10.57
N PRO A 216 -6.41 -12.50 -11.13
CA PRO A 216 -5.72 -11.63 -12.08
C PRO A 216 -4.35 -11.15 -11.55
N LEU A 217 -3.34 -11.09 -12.42
CA LEU A 217 -1.99 -10.62 -12.05
C LEU A 217 -1.99 -9.20 -11.44
N VAL A 218 -2.93 -8.35 -11.85
CA VAL A 218 -3.09 -6.99 -11.30
C VAL A 218 -3.32 -7.00 -9.79
N ASP A 219 -4.00 -8.01 -9.25
CA ASP A 219 -4.24 -8.13 -7.81
C ASP A 219 -2.96 -8.53 -7.07
N VAL A 220 -2.17 -9.44 -7.66
CA VAL A 220 -0.87 -9.83 -7.09
C VAL A 220 0.15 -8.68 -7.19
N ASP A 221 0.06 -7.84 -8.22
CA ASP A 221 0.87 -6.64 -8.32
C ASP A 221 0.56 -5.65 -7.19
N LYS A 222 -0.69 -5.54 -6.72
CA LYS A 222 -1.02 -4.79 -5.50
C LYS A 222 -0.28 -5.34 -4.28
N VAL A 223 -0.20 -6.66 -4.10
CA VAL A 223 0.61 -7.28 -3.02
C VAL A 223 2.08 -6.86 -3.12
N ARG A 224 2.66 -6.85 -4.33
CA ARG A 224 4.04 -6.37 -4.53
C ARG A 224 4.18 -4.88 -4.17
N CYS A 225 3.14 -4.08 -4.38
CA CYS A 225 3.07 -2.68 -3.96
C CYS A 225 3.01 -2.55 -2.43
N ILE A 226 2.26 -3.40 -1.74
CA ILE A 226 2.24 -3.46 -0.26
C ILE A 226 3.63 -3.73 0.29
N ILE A 227 4.36 -4.71 -0.27
CA ILE A 227 5.73 -5.02 0.19
C ILE A 227 6.66 -3.78 0.07
N ARG A 228 6.46 -2.91 -0.93
CA ARG A 228 7.20 -1.64 -1.03
C ARG A 228 6.70 -0.56 -0.08
N ASN A 229 5.39 -0.48 0.17
CA ASN A 229 4.80 0.42 1.16
C ASN A 229 5.30 0.13 2.57
N ILE A 230 5.53 -1.15 2.90
CA ILE A 230 6.15 -1.55 4.17
C ILE A 230 7.52 -0.87 4.34
N VAL A 231 8.31 -0.72 3.28
CA VAL A 231 9.60 -0.02 3.35
C VAL A 231 9.42 1.44 3.71
N ARG A 232 8.48 2.12 3.06
CA ARG A 232 8.15 3.53 3.30
C ARG A 232 7.77 3.74 4.77
N ASP A 233 6.84 2.94 5.29
CA ASP A 233 6.23 3.19 6.59
C ASP A 233 6.97 2.55 7.78
N TRP A 234 7.63 1.42 7.57
CA TRP A 234 8.10 0.57 8.68
C TRP A 234 9.55 0.08 8.54
N ALA A 235 10.29 0.54 7.55
CA ALA A 235 11.73 0.27 7.47
C ALA A 235 12.55 1.53 7.72
N ALA A 236 13.75 1.36 8.27
CA ALA A 236 14.73 2.44 8.39
C ALA A 236 15.13 3.01 7.02
N GLU A 237 15.09 2.17 5.96
CA GLU A 237 15.35 2.60 4.58
C GLU A 237 14.33 3.65 4.09
N GLY A 238 13.08 3.62 4.61
CA GLY A 238 12.05 4.60 4.30
C GLY A 238 12.15 5.92 5.08
N GLN A 239 13.06 6.03 6.06
CA GLN A 239 13.15 7.20 6.95
C GLN A 239 13.29 8.52 6.18
N ARG A 240 14.12 8.55 5.12
CA ARG A 240 14.30 9.76 4.32
C ARG A 240 12.99 10.21 3.66
N GLU A 241 12.21 9.26 3.14
CA GLU A 241 10.93 9.56 2.49
C GLU A 241 9.90 10.04 3.52
N ARG A 242 9.88 9.45 4.72
CA ARG A 242 9.08 9.93 5.86
C ARG A 242 9.52 11.31 6.36
N ASP A 243 10.82 11.60 6.38
CA ASP A 243 11.33 12.93 6.76
C ASP A 243 10.92 14.00 5.74
N GLN A 244 10.72 13.63 4.47
CA GLN A 244 10.23 14.54 3.44
C GLN A 244 8.70 14.71 3.49
N CYS A 245 7.95 13.68 3.90
CA CYS A 245 6.49 13.70 3.93
C CYS A 245 5.89 13.96 5.33
N TYR A 246 6.22 13.12 6.31
CA TYR A 246 5.56 13.10 7.62
C TYR A 246 6.10 14.19 8.53
N LYS A 247 7.43 14.42 8.55
CA LYS A 247 8.03 15.43 9.42
C LYS A 247 7.46 16.85 9.21
N PRO A 248 7.28 17.37 7.98
CA PRO A 248 6.60 18.65 7.76
C PRO A 248 5.19 18.75 8.35
N ILE A 249 4.43 17.66 8.31
CA ILE A 249 3.08 17.57 8.86
C ILE A 249 3.13 17.56 10.38
N LEU A 250 4.01 16.74 10.96
CA LEU A 250 4.19 16.60 12.41
C LEU A 250 4.67 17.91 13.05
N GLU A 251 5.62 18.60 12.42
CA GLU A 251 6.10 19.93 12.85
C GLU A 251 4.98 20.98 12.80
N GLU A 252 4.12 20.92 11.79
CA GLU A 252 2.98 21.82 11.67
C GLU A 252 1.94 21.56 12.76
N LEU A 253 1.60 20.29 13.03
CA LEU A 253 0.73 19.90 14.14
C LEU A 253 1.29 20.34 15.50
N ASP A 254 2.59 20.13 15.74
CA ASP A 254 3.26 20.56 16.97
C ASP A 254 3.19 22.08 17.15
N SER A 255 3.39 22.84 16.07
CA SER A 255 3.30 24.30 16.07
C SER A 255 1.87 24.82 16.29
N LEU A 256 0.86 24.15 15.74
CA LEU A 256 -0.55 24.58 15.83
C LEU A 256 -1.20 24.20 17.16
N PHE A 257 -0.72 23.13 17.80
CA PHE A 257 -1.25 22.61 19.05
C PHE A 257 -0.16 22.49 20.13
N PRO A 258 0.50 23.61 20.54
CA PRO A 258 1.58 23.59 21.53
C PRO A 258 1.09 23.21 22.94
N ASP A 259 -0.19 23.49 23.23
CA ASP A 259 -0.82 23.27 24.54
C ASP A 259 -1.66 21.99 24.61
N ARG A 260 -1.51 21.07 23.63
CA ARG A 260 -2.30 19.83 23.52
C ARG A 260 -2.30 18.93 24.76
N GLN A 261 -1.26 19.04 25.61
CA GLN A 261 -1.14 18.30 26.87
C GLN A 261 -1.70 19.04 28.10
N LYS A 262 -2.11 20.31 27.95
CA LYS A 262 -2.61 21.14 29.07
C LYS A 262 -4.11 21.03 29.27
N GLY A 263 -4.86 20.66 28.23
CA GLY A 263 -6.32 20.50 28.28
C GLY A 263 -6.74 19.22 28.99
N SER A 264 -8.04 19.14 29.33
CA SER A 264 -8.64 17.90 29.87
C SER A 264 -8.76 16.79 28.82
N THR A 265 -8.78 17.15 27.53
CA THR A 265 -8.91 16.23 26.40
C THR A 265 -7.91 16.63 25.31
N PRO A 266 -7.04 15.73 24.84
CA PRO A 266 -6.15 16.02 23.72
C PRO A 266 -6.93 16.31 22.42
N PRO A 267 -6.35 17.07 21.48
CA PRO A 267 -6.95 17.33 20.18
C PRO A 267 -7.09 16.05 19.36
N ALA A 268 -8.19 15.95 18.61
CA ALA A 268 -8.48 14.84 17.71
C ALA A 268 -7.97 15.12 16.29
N CYS A 269 -7.24 14.16 15.72
CA CYS A 269 -6.68 14.23 14.37
C CYS A 269 -7.11 13.01 13.55
N LEU A 270 -7.73 13.25 12.39
CA LEU A 270 -8.06 12.21 11.42
C LEU A 270 -7.00 12.16 10.32
N VAL A 271 -6.62 10.96 9.89
CA VAL A 271 -5.70 10.71 8.78
C VAL A 271 -6.39 9.82 7.73
N PRO A 272 -7.10 10.41 6.75
CA PRO A 272 -7.68 9.64 5.64
C PRO A 272 -6.59 9.05 4.74
N GLY A 273 -6.80 7.83 4.24
CA GLY A 273 -5.80 7.11 3.45
C GLY A 273 -4.52 6.83 4.24
N ALA A 274 -4.67 6.32 5.47
CA ALA A 274 -3.57 6.12 6.40
C ALA A 274 -2.57 5.02 5.97
N GLY A 275 -2.90 4.20 4.97
CA GLY A 275 -2.03 3.14 4.47
C GLY A 275 -1.67 2.15 5.57
N LEU A 276 -0.37 2.01 5.86
CA LEU A 276 0.12 1.11 6.91
C LEU A 276 0.16 1.76 8.30
N GLY A 277 -0.44 2.94 8.47
CA GLY A 277 -0.73 3.56 9.76
C GLY A 277 0.44 4.31 10.42
N ARG A 278 1.61 4.41 9.78
CA ARG A 278 2.79 5.03 10.39
C ARG A 278 2.57 6.50 10.77
N LEU A 279 2.00 7.31 9.87
CA LEU A 279 1.75 8.73 10.13
C LEU A 279 0.72 8.92 11.25
N ALA A 280 -0.36 8.14 11.24
CA ALA A 280 -1.37 8.18 12.30
C ALA A 280 -0.77 7.79 13.66
N LEU A 281 0.13 6.80 13.69
CA LEU A 281 0.86 6.41 14.90
C LEU A 281 1.78 7.53 15.39
N GLU A 282 2.58 8.16 14.52
CA GLU A 282 3.47 9.26 14.92
C GLU A 282 2.69 10.50 15.40
N ILE A 283 1.53 10.79 14.82
CA ILE A 283 0.61 11.82 15.31
C ILE A 283 0.09 11.46 16.71
N SER A 284 -0.20 10.19 16.98
CA SER A 284 -0.54 9.77 18.34
C SER A 284 0.63 9.92 19.30
N CYS A 285 1.86 9.60 18.88
CA CYS A 285 3.08 9.81 19.68
C CYS A 285 3.32 11.29 20.01
N LEU A 286 2.86 12.23 19.17
CA LEU A 286 2.85 13.66 19.52
C LEU A 286 1.85 13.99 20.62
N GLY A 287 0.91 13.10 20.92
CA GLY A 287 -0.06 13.26 21.99
C GLY A 287 -1.46 13.68 21.53
N PHE A 288 -1.81 13.39 20.28
CA PHE A 288 -3.17 13.56 19.75
C PHE A 288 -3.99 12.28 19.94
N ILE A 289 -5.31 12.44 20.04
CA ILE A 289 -6.25 11.35 19.73
C ILE A 289 -6.20 11.21 18.21
N SER A 290 -5.63 10.11 17.72
CA SER A 290 -5.29 9.95 16.30
C SER A 290 -6.05 8.77 15.72
N GLN A 291 -6.79 8.99 14.65
CA GLN A 291 -7.44 7.92 13.91
C GLN A 291 -6.93 7.92 12.47
N GLY A 292 -6.36 6.79 12.04
CA GLY A 292 -6.17 6.53 10.63
C GLY A 292 -7.45 5.96 10.03
N ASN A 293 -7.74 6.30 8.78
CA ASN A 293 -8.79 5.67 7.99
C ASN A 293 -8.19 5.02 6.75
N GLU A 294 -8.55 3.78 6.46
CA GLU A 294 -8.10 3.04 5.30
C GLU A 294 -9.22 2.14 4.79
N PHE A 295 -9.40 2.07 3.47
CA PHE A 295 -10.44 1.28 2.84
C PHE A 295 -9.87 -0.01 2.22
N SER A 296 -8.62 0.02 1.77
CA SER A 296 -8.03 -1.13 1.08
C SER A 296 -7.70 -2.24 2.07
N TYR A 297 -8.38 -3.37 1.93
CA TYR A 297 -8.05 -4.59 2.68
C TYR A 297 -6.60 -5.06 2.47
N TYR A 298 -5.98 -4.75 1.32
CA TYR A 298 -4.55 -4.99 1.14
C TYR A 298 -3.72 -4.26 2.20
N MET A 299 -3.97 -2.97 2.40
CA MET A 299 -3.28 -2.16 3.40
C MET A 299 -3.70 -2.57 4.81
N MET A 300 -4.99 -2.77 5.08
CA MET A 300 -5.51 -3.09 6.42
C MET A 300 -4.96 -4.40 6.99
N ILE A 301 -4.90 -5.48 6.19
CA ILE A 301 -4.33 -6.76 6.62
C ILE A 301 -2.88 -6.56 7.08
N CYS A 302 -2.08 -5.84 6.28
CA CYS A 302 -0.68 -5.59 6.59
C CYS A 302 -0.48 -4.62 7.76
N SER A 303 -1.27 -3.55 7.79
CA SER A 303 -1.29 -2.54 8.86
C SER A 303 -1.60 -3.18 10.21
N SER A 304 -2.67 -3.99 10.27
CA SER A 304 -3.05 -4.72 11.48
C SER A 304 -1.93 -5.64 11.98
N PHE A 305 -1.29 -6.38 11.08
CA PHE A 305 -0.17 -7.25 11.46
C PHE A 305 1.00 -6.48 12.05
N ILE A 306 1.44 -5.40 11.40
CA ILE A 306 2.59 -4.62 11.88
C ILE A 306 2.24 -3.94 13.20
N LEU A 307 1.08 -3.29 13.30
CA LEU A 307 0.68 -2.53 14.48
C LEU A 307 0.40 -3.41 15.72
N ASN A 308 -0.21 -4.58 15.53
CA ASN A 308 -0.75 -5.38 16.64
C ASN A 308 0.06 -6.64 16.96
N TYR A 309 0.79 -7.20 15.99
CA TYR A 309 1.45 -8.50 16.15
C TYR A 309 2.98 -8.44 16.17
N SER A 310 3.59 -7.34 15.69
CA SER A 310 5.05 -7.18 15.81
C SER A 310 5.45 -6.93 17.27
N GLN A 311 6.47 -7.63 17.75
CA GLN A 311 6.89 -7.63 19.15
C GLN A 311 8.15 -6.81 19.40
N VAL A 312 9.06 -6.74 18.40
CA VAL A 312 10.35 -6.06 18.54
C VAL A 312 10.76 -5.38 17.24
N PRO A 313 11.60 -4.33 17.29
CA PRO A 313 12.17 -3.75 16.09
C PRO A 313 13.04 -4.78 15.33
N GLY A 314 12.91 -4.81 14.01
CA GLY A 314 13.69 -5.67 13.12
C GLY A 314 13.32 -7.16 13.17
N GLU A 315 12.15 -7.50 13.71
CA GLU A 315 11.64 -8.87 13.83
C GLU A 315 11.57 -9.61 12.48
N TRP A 316 11.13 -8.92 11.44
CA TRP A 316 10.89 -9.50 10.11
C TRP A 316 11.92 -9.00 9.10
N THR A 317 12.21 -9.83 8.11
CA THR A 317 13.07 -9.49 6.97
C THR A 317 12.34 -9.75 5.67
N ILE A 318 12.18 -8.70 4.86
CA ILE A 318 11.54 -8.75 3.54
C ILE A 318 12.53 -8.38 2.43
N TYR A 319 12.16 -8.69 1.18
CA TYR A 319 12.92 -8.45 -0.04
C TYR A 319 12.05 -7.69 -1.06
N PRO A 320 11.85 -6.38 -0.87
CA PRO A 320 10.88 -5.59 -1.63
C PRO A 320 11.26 -5.37 -3.11
N TRP A 321 12.54 -5.49 -3.44
CA TRP A 321 13.10 -5.06 -4.73
C TRP A 321 13.30 -6.19 -5.76
N ILE A 322 12.91 -7.42 -5.44
CA ILE A 322 13.20 -8.61 -6.26
C ILE A 322 12.35 -8.72 -7.53
N HIS A 323 11.25 -7.99 -7.61
CA HIS A 323 10.22 -8.14 -8.65
C HIS A 323 10.60 -7.53 -10.01
N SER A 324 11.75 -6.87 -10.14
CA SER A 324 12.22 -6.29 -11.40
C SER A 324 13.72 -6.48 -11.61
N ASN A 325 14.11 -6.81 -12.84
CA ASN A 325 15.51 -6.85 -13.28
C ASN A 325 15.96 -5.56 -13.96
N CYS A 326 15.09 -4.55 -14.03
CA CYS A 326 15.39 -3.28 -14.68
C CYS A 326 16.02 -2.29 -13.70
N ASN A 327 16.78 -1.32 -14.23
CA ASN A 327 17.28 -0.15 -13.50
C ASN A 327 18.04 -0.47 -12.19
N SER A 328 18.70 -1.63 -12.13
CA SER A 328 19.52 -2.04 -10.99
C SER A 328 21.00 -1.79 -11.27
N LEU A 329 21.69 -1.13 -10.33
CA LEU A 329 23.15 -0.93 -10.42
C LEU A 329 23.91 -2.23 -10.16
N SER A 330 23.39 -3.08 -9.27
CA SER A 330 23.97 -4.38 -8.96
C SER A 330 22.91 -5.41 -8.56
N ASP A 331 23.23 -6.70 -8.68
CA ASP A 331 22.39 -7.79 -8.16
C ASP A 331 22.18 -7.70 -6.65
N ASN A 332 23.16 -7.16 -5.92
CA ASN A 332 23.06 -6.97 -4.48
C ASN A 332 22.01 -5.91 -4.12
N ASP A 333 21.77 -4.92 -4.97
CA ASP A 333 20.71 -3.95 -4.74
C ASP A 333 19.33 -4.56 -4.92
N GLN A 334 19.14 -5.43 -5.92
CA GLN A 334 17.89 -6.17 -6.12
C GLN A 334 17.64 -7.18 -4.98
N LEU A 335 18.67 -7.88 -4.53
CA LEU A 335 18.60 -8.98 -3.56
C LEU A 335 18.72 -8.53 -2.09
N ARG A 336 18.79 -7.23 -1.82
CA ARG A 336 19.05 -6.75 -0.45
C ARG A 336 17.87 -7.06 0.48
N PRO A 337 18.15 -7.54 1.72
CA PRO A 337 17.14 -7.65 2.75
C PRO A 337 16.80 -6.27 3.33
N VAL A 338 15.56 -6.13 3.81
CA VAL A 338 15.07 -4.97 4.56
C VAL A 338 14.41 -5.46 5.84
N SER A 339 14.88 -4.99 6.99
CA SER A 339 14.36 -5.35 8.32
C SER A 339 13.23 -4.42 8.75
N ILE A 340 12.17 -4.99 9.34
CA ILE A 340 10.96 -4.29 9.79
C ILE A 340 10.40 -4.93 11.09
N PRO A 341 9.57 -4.21 11.86
CA PRO A 341 9.42 -2.76 11.81
C PRO A 341 10.68 -2.07 12.38
N ASP A 342 10.98 -0.84 11.99
CA ASP A 342 12.14 -0.08 12.50
C ASP A 342 11.93 0.47 13.92
N ILE A 343 10.67 0.55 14.35
CA ILE A 343 10.24 0.82 15.72
C ILE A 343 9.22 -0.24 16.15
N HIS A 344 9.09 -0.51 17.45
CA HIS A 344 8.02 -1.35 17.97
C HIS A 344 6.76 -0.50 18.22
N PRO A 345 5.64 -0.71 17.51
CA PRO A 345 4.48 0.18 17.56
C PRO A 345 3.90 0.34 18.97
N ALA A 346 3.72 -0.76 19.71
CA ALA A 346 3.10 -0.73 21.04
C ALA A 346 3.95 0.01 22.09
N SER A 347 5.27 0.14 21.88
CA SER A 347 6.15 0.92 22.76
C SER A 347 6.61 2.25 22.15
N ALA A 348 6.00 2.71 21.06
CA ALA A 348 6.37 3.96 20.39
C ALA A 348 5.91 5.22 21.14
N GLY A 349 5.17 5.08 22.24
CA GLY A 349 4.59 6.19 22.99
C GLY A 349 3.25 6.68 22.45
N ILE A 350 2.48 5.79 21.81
CA ILE A 350 1.11 6.09 21.39
C ILE A 350 0.24 6.43 22.60
N THR A 351 -0.76 7.30 22.40
CA THR A 351 -1.78 7.56 23.41
C THR A 351 -2.85 6.46 23.40
N GLU A 352 -3.71 6.43 24.41
CA GLU A 352 -4.93 5.60 24.41
C GLU A 352 -5.90 5.96 23.27
N GLY A 353 -5.70 7.10 22.60
CA GLY A 353 -6.53 7.58 21.50
C GLY A 353 -6.07 7.16 20.10
N PHE A 354 -5.10 6.24 19.95
CA PHE A 354 -4.70 5.72 18.64
C PHE A 354 -5.68 4.66 18.12
N SER A 355 -6.18 4.81 16.90
CA SER A 355 -7.08 3.83 16.26
C SER A 355 -6.93 3.81 14.73
N MET A 356 -7.39 2.72 14.10
CA MET A 356 -7.54 2.59 12.66
C MET A 356 -9.00 2.24 12.34
N CYS A 357 -9.61 2.94 11.39
CA CYS A 357 -10.98 2.71 10.94
C CYS A 357 -10.98 2.18 9.50
N GLY A 358 -11.60 1.01 9.30
CA GLY A 358 -11.81 0.42 7.99
C GLY A 358 -13.05 0.99 7.30
N GLY A 359 -12.93 1.41 6.04
CA GLY A 359 -14.07 1.86 5.24
C GLY A 359 -13.74 3.06 4.34
N ASP A 360 -14.63 3.36 3.39
CA ASP A 360 -14.48 4.52 2.51
C ASP A 360 -14.57 5.81 3.33
N PHE A 361 -13.69 6.78 3.01
CA PHE A 361 -13.60 8.02 3.77
C PHE A 361 -14.92 8.81 3.76
N VAL A 362 -15.57 8.92 2.60
CA VAL A 362 -16.82 9.69 2.49
C VAL A 362 -17.94 8.92 3.18
N GLU A 363 -18.05 7.62 2.96
CA GLU A 363 -19.11 6.81 3.58
C GLU A 363 -19.04 6.84 5.11
N VAL A 364 -17.83 6.68 5.68
CA VAL A 364 -17.63 6.67 7.14
C VAL A 364 -17.79 8.06 7.75
N TYR A 365 -17.23 9.10 7.12
CA TYR A 365 -17.10 10.42 7.75
C TYR A 365 -18.13 11.46 7.32
N ASN A 366 -18.95 11.18 6.29
CA ASN A 366 -20.04 12.08 5.90
C ASN A 366 -21.32 11.88 6.73
N GLU A 367 -21.29 11.09 7.80
CA GLU A 367 -22.41 11.00 8.75
C GLU A 367 -22.60 12.31 9.56
N SER A 368 -23.82 12.54 10.04
CA SER A 368 -24.12 13.69 10.91
C SER A 368 -23.36 13.62 12.24
N SER A 369 -23.10 12.41 12.74
CA SER A 369 -22.34 12.11 13.96
C SER A 369 -20.91 12.64 13.93
N GLN A 370 -20.33 12.81 12.73
CA GLN A 370 -18.95 13.24 12.52
C GLN A 370 -18.81 14.76 12.34
N THR A 371 -19.92 15.49 12.24
CA THR A 371 -19.91 16.93 11.97
C THR A 371 -19.24 17.69 13.10
N GLY A 372 -18.19 18.45 12.79
CA GLY A 372 -17.47 19.26 13.78
C GLY A 372 -16.78 18.44 14.87
N MET A 373 -16.37 17.20 14.61
CA MET A 373 -15.74 16.33 15.59
C MET A 373 -14.21 16.48 15.66
N TRP A 374 -13.58 16.91 14.57
CA TRP A 374 -12.12 16.82 14.42
C TRP A 374 -11.44 18.19 14.56
N ASP A 375 -10.37 18.25 15.35
CA ASP A 375 -9.55 19.47 15.49
C ASP A 375 -8.61 19.63 14.28
N ALA A 376 -8.13 18.51 13.74
CA ALA A 376 -7.30 18.44 12.55
C ALA A 376 -7.69 17.29 11.61
N VAL A 377 -7.54 17.52 10.31
CA VAL A 377 -7.54 16.47 9.28
C VAL A 377 -6.22 16.56 8.53
N VAL A 378 -5.54 15.43 8.39
CA VAL A 378 -4.23 15.32 7.75
C VAL A 378 -4.33 14.40 6.54
N THR A 379 -4.08 14.92 5.34
CA THR A 379 -4.07 14.14 4.11
C THR A 379 -2.64 14.05 3.56
N CYS A 380 -2.13 12.83 3.34
CA CYS A 380 -0.78 12.63 2.81
C CYS A 380 -0.82 11.64 1.63
N PHE A 381 -0.62 12.12 0.39
CA PHE A 381 -0.81 11.31 -0.83
C PHE A 381 -2.20 10.65 -0.90
N PHE A 382 -3.25 11.44 -0.64
CA PHE A 382 -4.62 10.94 -0.51
C PHE A 382 -5.64 11.67 -1.41
N ILE A 383 -5.61 13.00 -1.51
CA ILE A 383 -6.72 13.73 -2.14
C ILE A 383 -6.90 13.44 -3.64
N ASP A 384 -5.87 12.91 -4.28
CA ASP A 384 -5.85 12.47 -5.67
C ASP A 384 -6.32 11.02 -5.86
N THR A 385 -6.73 10.33 -4.79
CA THR A 385 -7.40 9.02 -4.84
C THR A 385 -8.91 9.13 -5.03
N ALA A 386 -9.47 10.34 -5.07
CA ALA A 386 -10.91 10.54 -5.17
C ALA A 386 -11.42 10.37 -6.62
N HIS A 387 -12.57 9.72 -6.78
CA HIS A 387 -13.38 9.88 -8.00
C HIS A 387 -13.85 11.33 -8.16
N ASN A 388 -14.24 11.95 -7.05
CA ASN A 388 -14.66 13.35 -6.98
C ASN A 388 -13.97 14.05 -5.81
N ILE A 389 -12.87 14.74 -6.09
CA ILE A 389 -12.11 15.48 -5.06
C ILE A 389 -12.94 16.57 -4.35
N ILE A 390 -14.01 17.07 -4.97
CA ILE A 390 -14.89 18.07 -4.36
C ILE A 390 -15.60 17.48 -3.14
N GLU A 391 -16.02 16.21 -3.23
CA GLU A 391 -16.69 15.50 -2.13
C GLU A 391 -15.74 15.24 -0.96
N TYR A 392 -14.47 14.97 -1.24
CA TYR A 392 -13.44 14.92 -0.20
C TYR A 392 -13.31 16.27 0.51
N ILE A 393 -13.20 17.38 -0.24
CA ILE A 393 -13.07 18.73 0.35
C ILE A 393 -14.31 19.11 1.18
N GLU A 394 -15.50 18.78 0.69
CA GLU A 394 -16.77 18.97 1.40
C GLU A 394 -16.80 18.19 2.71
N THR A 395 -16.47 16.90 2.66
CA THR A 395 -16.44 16.02 3.84
C THR A 395 -15.42 16.53 4.86
N ILE A 396 -14.20 16.88 4.44
CA ILE A 396 -13.17 17.46 5.32
C ILE A 396 -13.69 18.74 5.99
N SER A 397 -14.35 19.64 5.23
CA SER A 397 -14.94 20.85 5.80
C SER A 397 -16.03 20.52 6.82
N LYS A 398 -16.93 19.60 6.52
CA LYS A 398 -18.04 19.20 7.40
C LYS A 398 -17.55 18.64 8.73
N ILE A 399 -16.57 17.74 8.71
CA ILE A 399 -16.13 17.02 9.91
C ILE A 399 -15.19 17.83 10.81
N LEU A 400 -14.52 18.84 10.24
CA LEU A 400 -13.69 19.75 11.01
C LEU A 400 -14.54 20.65 11.91
N LYS A 401 -14.08 20.82 13.16
CA LYS A 401 -14.57 21.87 14.06
C LYS A 401 -14.40 23.24 13.42
N ASP A 402 -15.22 24.18 13.86
CA ASP A 402 -14.99 25.59 13.58
C ASP A 402 -13.61 26.02 14.10
N GLY A 403 -12.81 26.62 13.21
CA GLY A 403 -11.40 26.93 13.50
C GLY A 403 -10.45 25.74 13.39
N GLY A 404 -10.93 24.54 13.06
CA GLY A 404 -10.13 23.34 12.81
C GLY A 404 -9.24 23.48 11.57
N VAL A 405 -8.23 22.61 11.47
CA VAL A 405 -7.19 22.72 10.44
C VAL A 405 -7.15 21.52 9.51
N TRP A 406 -6.93 21.79 8.23
CA TRP A 406 -6.62 20.79 7.23
C TRP A 406 -5.16 20.96 6.79
N ILE A 407 -4.33 19.94 7.04
CA ILE A 407 -2.94 19.88 6.60
C ILE A 407 -2.85 18.85 5.48
N ASN A 408 -2.33 19.25 4.33
CA ASN A 408 -2.14 18.36 3.19
C ASN A 408 -0.68 18.28 2.77
N LEU A 409 -0.25 17.11 2.32
CA LEU A 409 0.97 16.93 1.52
C LEU A 409 0.74 15.87 0.45
N GLY A 410 0.77 16.26 -0.83
CA GLY A 410 0.67 15.27 -1.90
C GLY A 410 0.77 15.87 -3.30
N PRO A 411 0.95 15.03 -4.33
CA PRO A 411 0.77 15.43 -5.71
C PRO A 411 -0.73 15.50 -6.07
N LEU A 412 -1.02 15.67 -7.36
CA LEU A 412 -2.34 15.48 -7.97
C LEU A 412 -2.22 14.45 -9.10
N LEU A 413 -1.88 13.21 -8.75
CA LEU A 413 -1.84 12.09 -9.67
C LEU A 413 -3.18 11.34 -9.56
N TYR A 414 -4.19 11.84 -10.29
CA TYR A 414 -5.55 11.32 -10.21
C TYR A 414 -5.64 9.85 -10.61
N HIS A 415 -6.07 9.00 -9.66
CA HIS A 415 -6.00 7.55 -9.80
C HIS A 415 -6.89 7.01 -10.93
N PHE A 416 -7.99 7.68 -11.24
CA PHE A 416 -8.99 7.22 -12.21
C PHE A 416 -8.90 7.93 -13.58
N ALA A 417 -7.92 8.82 -13.78
CA ALA A 417 -7.81 9.63 -15.00
C ALA A 417 -7.50 8.80 -16.25
N ASP A 418 -6.75 7.71 -16.10
CA ASP A 418 -6.29 6.85 -17.20
C ASP A 418 -7.07 5.52 -17.27
N THR A 419 -8.23 5.40 -16.59
CA THR A 419 -9.03 4.16 -16.63
C THR A 419 -9.80 4.05 -17.95
N TYR A 420 -9.07 3.71 -19.02
CA TYR A 420 -9.65 3.45 -20.34
C TYR A 420 -10.40 2.10 -20.33
N GLY A 421 -11.73 2.13 -20.47
CA GLY A 421 -12.51 0.91 -20.69
C GLY A 421 -13.90 0.86 -20.05
N HIS A 422 -14.22 1.81 -19.17
CA HIS A 422 -15.57 1.97 -18.60
C HIS A 422 -16.05 3.38 -18.88
N GLU A 423 -17.02 3.53 -19.78
CA GLU A 423 -17.57 4.85 -20.17
C GLU A 423 -18.23 5.61 -18.99
N ASN A 424 -18.40 4.95 -17.83
CA ASN A 424 -19.14 5.46 -16.68
C ASN A 424 -18.30 5.62 -15.39
N GLU A 425 -16.98 5.34 -15.39
CA GLU A 425 -16.17 5.54 -14.19
C GLU A 425 -15.82 7.03 -14.01
N MET A 426 -16.32 7.63 -12.92
CA MET A 426 -16.16 9.05 -12.66
C MET A 426 -14.74 9.37 -12.20
N SER A 427 -14.16 10.43 -12.77
CA SER A 427 -12.91 11.03 -12.32
C SER A 427 -12.98 12.54 -12.58
N ILE A 428 -12.67 13.35 -11.56
CA ILE A 428 -12.67 14.83 -11.64
C ILE A 428 -11.26 15.36 -11.36
N GLU A 429 -10.52 15.66 -12.41
CA GLU A 429 -9.13 16.10 -12.34
C GLU A 429 -9.02 17.63 -12.21
N LEU A 430 -9.03 18.13 -10.98
CA LEU A 430 -8.83 19.55 -10.72
C LEU A 430 -7.35 19.95 -10.77
N SER A 431 -7.08 21.16 -11.27
CA SER A 431 -5.78 21.79 -11.06
C SER A 431 -5.60 22.17 -9.58
N LEU A 432 -4.36 22.36 -9.13
CA LEU A 432 -4.10 22.85 -7.76
C LEU A 432 -4.75 24.22 -7.51
N GLU A 433 -4.89 25.07 -8.53
CA GLU A 433 -5.61 26.34 -8.42
C GLU A 433 -7.10 26.11 -8.12
N ASP A 434 -7.73 25.18 -8.83
CA ASP A 434 -9.14 24.85 -8.65
C ASP A 434 -9.39 24.15 -7.32
N VAL A 435 -8.50 23.25 -6.88
CA VAL A 435 -8.56 22.64 -5.54
C VAL A 435 -8.62 23.72 -4.46
N LYS A 436 -7.76 24.75 -4.54
CA LYS A 436 -7.77 25.87 -3.59
C LYS A 436 -9.03 26.72 -3.69
N ARG A 437 -9.56 26.92 -4.90
CA ARG A 437 -10.79 27.67 -5.13
C ARG A 437 -12.00 26.95 -4.51
N VAL A 438 -12.09 25.64 -4.70
CA VAL A 438 -13.10 24.77 -4.08
C VAL A 438 -12.95 24.77 -2.55
N ALA A 439 -11.74 24.59 -2.03
CA ALA A 439 -11.49 24.69 -0.60
C ALA A 439 -11.94 26.04 -0.01
N SER A 440 -11.63 27.14 -0.69
CA SER A 440 -12.07 28.49 -0.29
C SER A 440 -13.61 28.62 -0.27
N HIS A 441 -14.29 27.98 -1.23
CA HIS A 441 -15.76 27.93 -1.25
C HIS A 441 -16.33 27.22 -0.02
N TYR A 442 -15.72 26.10 0.39
CA TYR A 442 -16.09 25.36 1.60
C TYR A 442 -15.55 25.96 2.91
N GLY A 443 -15.13 27.24 2.88
CA GLY A 443 -14.81 27.99 4.10
C GLY A 443 -13.38 27.82 4.60
N PHE A 444 -12.47 27.28 3.80
CA PHE A 444 -11.05 27.23 4.15
C PHE A 444 -10.30 28.53 3.84
N GLU A 445 -9.39 28.92 4.72
CA GLU A 445 -8.41 29.99 4.51
C GLU A 445 -7.00 29.40 4.55
N ILE A 446 -6.18 29.67 3.52
CA ILE A 446 -4.79 29.20 3.46
C ILE A 446 -3.95 30.01 4.46
N GLU A 447 -3.30 29.33 5.40
CA GLU A 447 -2.36 29.94 6.36
C GLU A 447 -0.91 29.75 5.93
N LYS A 448 -0.59 28.58 5.37
CA LYS A 448 0.75 28.23 4.89
C LYS A 448 0.65 27.45 3.59
N GLU A 449 1.60 27.68 2.69
CA GLU A 449 1.76 26.90 1.47
C GLU A 449 3.24 26.83 1.08
N ARG A 450 3.69 25.66 0.61
CA ARG A 450 4.96 25.48 -0.09
C ARG A 450 4.94 24.20 -0.93
N THR A 451 5.90 24.10 -1.85
CA THR A 451 6.15 22.85 -2.58
C THR A 451 7.26 22.06 -1.88
N ILE A 452 7.07 20.75 -1.74
CA ILE A 452 8.04 19.83 -1.14
C ILE A 452 8.40 18.75 -2.15
N GLU A 453 9.69 18.61 -2.44
CA GLU A 453 10.20 17.52 -3.28
C GLU A 453 10.30 16.23 -2.47
N THR A 454 9.65 15.18 -2.95
CA THR A 454 9.63 13.88 -2.27
C THR A 454 9.51 12.72 -3.26
N THR A 455 9.56 11.49 -2.75
CA THR A 455 9.35 10.25 -3.47
C THR A 455 8.19 9.46 -2.85
N TYR A 456 7.78 8.38 -3.51
CA TYR A 456 6.80 7.44 -2.97
C TYR A 456 7.25 6.00 -3.24
N THR A 457 7.50 5.22 -2.18
CA THR A 457 7.95 3.81 -2.22
C THR A 457 9.17 3.58 -3.12
N THR A 458 10.03 4.59 -3.24
CA THR A 458 11.10 4.59 -4.25
C THR A 458 12.29 3.76 -3.80
N ASN A 459 12.79 2.90 -4.70
CA ASN A 459 14.09 2.26 -4.52
C ASN A 459 15.19 3.32 -4.69
N SER A 460 15.70 3.85 -3.58
CA SER A 460 16.75 4.89 -3.57
C SER A 460 18.05 4.50 -4.28
N ARG A 461 18.26 3.20 -4.53
CA ARG A 461 19.43 2.65 -5.24
C ARG A 461 19.15 2.34 -6.72
N ALA A 462 17.92 2.52 -7.19
CA ALA A 462 17.58 2.30 -8.59
C ALA A 462 18.14 3.42 -9.48
N MET A 463 18.48 3.06 -10.73
CA MET A 463 18.92 4.00 -11.76
C MET A 463 17.80 4.95 -12.21
N MET A 464 16.54 4.53 -12.08
CA MET A 464 15.35 5.33 -12.37
C MET A 464 14.59 5.55 -11.07
N GLN A 465 14.25 6.81 -10.78
CA GLN A 465 13.51 7.22 -9.60
C GLN A 465 12.47 8.27 -9.99
N ASN A 466 11.23 8.10 -9.55
CA ASN A 466 10.18 9.09 -9.73
C ASN A 466 10.21 10.09 -8.57
N ARG A 467 10.05 11.37 -8.86
CA ARG A 467 9.95 12.43 -7.86
C ARG A 467 8.65 13.19 -8.03
N TYR A 468 8.10 13.61 -6.90
CA TYR A 468 6.91 14.43 -6.83
C TYR A 468 7.27 15.79 -6.24
N PHE A 469 6.73 16.84 -6.86
CA PHE A 469 6.71 18.18 -6.29
C PHE A 469 5.37 18.34 -5.58
N ALA A 470 5.30 17.79 -4.36
CA ALA A 470 4.08 17.72 -3.59
C ALA A 470 3.68 19.12 -3.08
N ALA A 471 2.40 19.43 -3.16
CA ALA A 471 1.84 20.64 -2.60
C ALA A 471 1.58 20.42 -1.11
N PHE A 472 2.24 21.21 -0.27
CA PHE A 472 2.04 21.25 1.17
C PHE A 472 1.26 22.50 1.54
N TRP A 473 0.20 22.35 2.33
CA TRP A 473 -0.51 23.49 2.89
C TRP A 473 -1.08 23.22 4.27
N THR A 474 -1.34 24.31 4.97
CA THR A 474 -2.21 24.39 6.13
C THR A 474 -3.35 25.32 5.79
N MET A 475 -4.57 24.81 5.86
CA MET A 475 -5.80 25.58 5.70
C MET A 475 -6.60 25.54 7.00
N ARG A 476 -7.20 26.67 7.40
CA ARG A 476 -8.09 26.74 8.56
C ARG A 476 -9.53 26.92 8.11
N LYS A 477 -10.45 26.12 8.68
CA LYS A 477 -11.88 26.31 8.50
C LYS A 477 -12.34 27.55 9.27
N LYS A 478 -13.00 28.50 8.60
CA LYS A 478 -13.57 29.68 9.27
C LYS A 478 -14.62 29.24 10.30
N CYS A 479 -14.67 29.92 11.45
CA CYS A 479 -15.77 29.73 12.38
C CYS A 479 -17.09 30.22 11.75
N ALA A 480 -18.17 29.46 11.94
CA ALA A 480 -19.50 29.93 11.59
C ALA A 480 -19.80 31.21 12.40
N LYS A 481 -20.34 32.23 11.72
CA LYS A 481 -20.69 33.51 12.34
C LYS A 481 -21.99 33.44 13.13
#